data_AF-A0A1I5B7W4-F1
#
_entry.id   AF-A0A1I5B7W4-F1
#
_cell.length_a   1.000
_cell.length_b   1.000
_cell.length_c   1.000
_cell.angle_alpha   90.00
_cell.angle_beta   90.00
_cell.angle_gamma   90.00
#
_symmetry.space_group_name_H-M   'P 1'
#
loop_
_entity.id
_entity.type
_entity.pdbx_description
1 polymer ?
#
loop_
_entity_poly.entity_id
_entity_poly.type
_entity_poly.pdbx_seq_one_letter_code
_entity_poly.pdbx_strand_id
1 'polypeptide(L)'
;MSTMGSRIKEKREHLGLSQTEFASLVGYSLIQQICYERDEIPLGGLYLQALAKHGIDTLYIITGNRLNPINISAEEQEIIENYRAMNEASRLKLPEVSHDFAYKRHIESIGNK
;
A
#
# COMPACT_ATOMS: atom_id res chain seq x y z
N MET A 1 11.95 8.04 12.58
CA MET A 1 11.52 6.68 12.16
C MET A 1 10.00 6.65 12.18
N SER A 2 9.35 5.99 11.21
CA SER A 2 7.88 5.89 11.20
C SER A 2 7.43 4.81 12.19
N THR A 3 6.51 5.18 13.10
CA THR A 3 5.88 4.29 14.08
C THR A 3 4.55 3.74 13.54
N MET A 4 3.97 2.73 14.21
CA MET A 4 2.66 2.20 13.84
C MET A 4 1.58 3.30 13.98
N GLY A 5 1.61 4.09 15.05
CA GLY A 5 0.71 5.22 15.26
C GLY A 5 0.78 6.26 14.14
N SER A 6 2.00 6.65 13.74
CA SER A 6 2.19 7.60 12.63
C SER A 6 1.61 7.08 11.30
N ARG A 7 1.65 5.76 11.05
CA ARG A 7 1.09 5.14 9.83
C ARG A 7 -0.42 5.00 9.86
N ILE A 8 -1.01 4.82 11.05
CA ILE A 8 -2.47 4.88 11.21
C ILE A 8 -2.96 6.29 10.89
N LYS A 9 -2.28 7.30 11.43
CA LYS A 9 -2.57 8.70 11.14
C LYS A 9 -2.48 8.99 9.63
N GLU A 10 -1.41 8.55 8.97
CA GLU A 10 -1.27 8.66 7.51
C GLU A 10 -2.44 8.02 6.76
N LYS A 11 -2.81 6.79 7.11
CA LYS A 11 -3.93 6.08 6.45
C LYS A 11 -5.27 6.78 6.68
N ARG A 12 -5.50 7.29 7.88
CA ARG A 12 -6.70 8.09 8.18
C ARG A 12 -6.74 9.36 7.33
N GLU A 13 -5.63 10.11 7.29
CA GLU A 13 -5.54 11.35 6.52
C GLU A 13 -5.69 11.11 5.02
N HIS A 14 -5.17 10.00 4.51
CA HIS A 14 -5.34 9.59 3.11
C HIS A 14 -6.82 9.34 2.75
N LEU A 15 -7.63 8.89 3.70
CA LEU A 15 -9.08 8.72 3.54
C LEU A 15 -9.86 10.03 3.75
N GLY A 16 -9.20 11.13 4.12
CA GLY A 16 -9.84 12.42 4.39
C GLY A 16 -10.69 12.43 5.68
N LEU A 17 -10.49 11.47 6.58
CA LEU A 17 -11.31 11.30 7.78
C LEU A 17 -10.73 12.02 9.00
N SER A 18 -11.61 12.57 9.83
CA SER A 18 -11.27 13.00 11.19
C SER A 18 -10.98 11.81 12.11
N GLN A 19 -10.34 12.06 13.26
CA GLN A 19 -10.08 11.01 14.26
C GLN A 19 -11.39 10.36 14.75
N THR A 20 -12.46 11.14 14.90
CA THR A 20 -13.76 10.64 15.34
C THR A 20 -14.40 9.72 14.29
N GLU A 21 -14.38 10.13 13.02
CA GLU A 21 -14.95 9.34 11.91
C GLU A 21 -14.18 8.04 11.71
N PHE A 22 -12.85 8.09 11.77
CA PHE A 22 -12.00 6.92 11.62
C PHE A 22 -12.16 5.95 12.79
N ALA A 23 -12.24 6.44 14.02
CA ALA A 23 -12.54 5.61 15.19
C ALA A 23 -13.90 4.90 15.04
N SER A 24 -14.92 5.65 14.61
CA SER A 24 -16.28 5.13 14.38
C SER A 24 -16.31 4.09 13.26
N LEU A 25 -15.54 4.30 12.17
CA LEU A 25 -15.42 3.36 11.06
C LEU A 25 -15.00 1.97 11.55
N VAL A 26 -14.03 1.89 12.45
CA VAL A 26 -13.51 0.61 12.96
C VAL A 26 -14.18 0.14 14.26
N GLY A 27 -15.15 0.89 14.79
CA GLY A 27 -15.89 0.54 16.01
C GLY A 27 -15.14 0.79 17.32
N TYR A 28 -14.23 1.77 17.34
CA TYR A 28 -13.46 2.17 18.52
C TYR A 28 -13.79 3.61 18.97
N SER A 29 -13.39 3.97 20.19
CA SER A 29 -13.59 5.32 20.70
C SER A 29 -12.57 6.33 20.14
N LEU A 30 -12.94 7.61 20.10
CA LEU A 30 -12.04 8.71 19.74
C LEU A 30 -10.76 8.72 20.61
N ILE A 31 -10.90 8.46 21.91
CA ILE A 31 -9.76 8.46 22.84
C ILE A 31 -8.76 7.36 22.45
N GLN A 32 -9.25 6.15 22.16
CA GLN A 32 -8.39 5.06 21.69
C GLN A 32 -7.68 5.43 20.38
N GLN A 33 -8.39 6.06 19.43
CA GLN A 33 -7.79 6.50 18.18
C GLN A 33 -6.65 7.51 18.39
N ILE A 34 -6.86 8.49 19.27
CA ILE A 34 -5.83 9.49 19.60
C ILE A 34 -4.61 8.82 20.23
N CYS A 35 -4.82 7.94 21.21
CA CYS A 35 -3.72 7.25 21.88
C CYS A 35 -2.96 6.31 20.92
N TYR A 36 -3.66 5.63 20.02
CA TYR A 36 -3.03 4.81 18.98
C TYR A 36 -2.16 5.64 18.03
N GLU A 37 -2.67 6.77 17.54
CA GLU A 37 -1.90 7.64 16.63
C GLU A 37 -0.67 8.29 17.26
N ARG A 38 -0.62 8.35 18.59
CA ARG A 38 0.49 8.87 19.38
C ARG A 38 1.40 7.79 19.97
N ASP A 39 1.11 6.52 19.69
CA ASP A 39 1.80 5.36 20.27
C ASP A 39 1.76 5.35 21.82
N GLU A 40 0.74 5.97 22.43
CA GLU A 40 0.56 6.05 23.90
C GLU A 40 0.06 4.72 24.49
N ILE A 41 -0.65 3.91 23.69
CA ILE A 41 -1.11 2.57 24.05
C ILE A 41 -0.69 1.56 22.99
N PRO A 42 -0.39 0.30 23.37
CA PRO A 42 0.00 -0.72 22.40
C PRO A 42 -1.16 -1.05 21.45
N LEU A 43 -0.82 -1.17 20.17
CA LEU A 43 -1.80 -1.52 19.14
C LEU A 43 -2.24 -2.98 19.27
N GLY A 44 -3.53 -3.21 19.46
CA GLY A 44 -4.09 -4.55 19.60
C GLY A 44 -4.37 -5.25 18.27
N GLY A 45 -4.24 -6.57 18.23
CA GLY A 45 -4.57 -7.37 17.04
C GLY A 45 -6.03 -7.23 16.58
N LEU A 46 -6.98 -7.06 17.51
CA LEU A 46 -8.39 -6.82 17.18
C LEU A 46 -8.63 -5.49 16.47
N TYR A 47 -7.86 -4.46 16.81
CA TYR A 47 -7.93 -3.16 16.15
C TYR A 47 -7.38 -3.25 14.72
N LEU A 48 -6.25 -3.92 14.53
CA LEU A 48 -5.71 -4.23 13.20
C LEU A 48 -6.67 -5.07 12.37
N GLN A 49 -7.33 -6.07 12.97
CA GLN A 49 -8.34 -6.86 12.27
C GLN A 49 -9.52 -6.00 11.82
N ALA A 50 -9.98 -5.05 12.64
CA ALA A 50 -11.03 -4.11 12.26
C ALA A 50 -10.59 -3.25 11.07
N LEU A 51 -9.38 -2.68 11.11
CA LEU A 51 -8.81 -1.94 9.98
C LEU A 51 -8.79 -2.77 8.69
N ALA A 52 -8.31 -4.02 8.76
CA ALA A 52 -8.22 -4.91 7.60
C ALA A 52 -9.59 -5.18 6.95
N LYS A 53 -10.67 -5.30 7.75
CA LYS A 53 -12.05 -5.48 7.23
C LYS A 53 -12.52 -4.30 6.38
N HIS A 54 -11.96 -3.11 6.60
CA HIS A 54 -12.23 -1.91 5.81
C HIS A 54 -11.21 -1.69 4.67
N GLY A 55 -10.41 -2.71 4.34
CA GLY A 55 -9.43 -2.62 3.25
C GLY A 55 -8.20 -1.78 3.56
N ILE A 56 -7.98 -1.42 4.84
CA ILE A 56 -6.81 -0.66 5.25
C ILE A 56 -5.60 -1.61 5.32
N ASP A 57 -4.50 -1.21 4.67
CA ASP A 57 -3.25 -1.98 4.60
C ASP A 57 -2.58 -2.12 5.98
N THR A 58 -2.88 -3.21 6.69
CA THR A 58 -2.30 -3.52 7.99
C THR A 58 -0.85 -3.97 7.90
N LEU A 59 -0.41 -4.54 6.77
CA LEU A 59 0.99 -4.91 6.57
C LEU A 59 1.85 -3.64 6.60
N TYR A 60 1.42 -2.59 5.91
CA TYR A 60 2.06 -1.29 5.95
C TYR A 60 2.06 -0.71 7.37
N ILE A 61 0.94 -0.76 8.09
CA ILE A 61 0.87 -0.25 9.47
C ILE A 61 1.91 -0.94 10.37
N ILE A 62 2.02 -2.27 10.29
CA ILE A 62 2.93 -3.04 11.14
C ILE A 62 4.39 -2.86 10.70
N THR A 63 4.67 -2.99 9.40
CA THR A 63 6.05 -3.16 8.89
C THR A 63 6.64 -1.92 8.25
N GLY A 64 5.82 -0.95 7.86
CA GLY A 64 6.21 0.17 7.00
C GLY A 64 6.35 -0.18 5.51
N ASN A 65 6.23 -1.46 5.14
CA ASN A 65 6.28 -1.89 3.75
C ASN A 65 4.87 -1.93 3.16
N ARG A 66 4.67 -1.25 2.03
CA ARG A 66 3.39 -1.27 1.32
C ARG A 66 3.17 -2.66 0.72
N LEU A 67 1.93 -3.16 0.78
CA LEU A 67 1.56 -4.33 0.00
C LEU A 67 1.81 -4.03 -1.49
N ASN A 68 2.70 -4.81 -2.10
CA ASN A 68 2.65 -4.97 -3.55
C ASN A 68 1.37 -5.77 -3.86
N PRO A 69 0.61 -5.41 -4.90
CA PRO A 69 -0.61 -6.11 -5.25
C PRO A 69 -0.31 -7.61 -5.38
N ILE A 70 -0.94 -8.42 -4.51
CA ILE A 70 -0.84 -9.88 -4.52
C ILE A 70 -1.75 -10.46 -5.61
N ASN A 71 -2.75 -9.68 -6.04
CA ASN A 71 -3.71 -10.08 -7.06
C ASN A 71 -3.23 -9.62 -8.45
N ILE A 72 -2.16 -10.27 -8.91
CA ILE A 72 -1.63 -10.14 -10.26
C ILE A 72 -2.23 -11.22 -11.16
N SER A 73 -2.40 -10.90 -12.45
CA SER A 73 -2.89 -11.85 -13.45
C SER A 73 -1.88 -12.99 -13.67
N ALA A 74 -2.32 -14.08 -14.32
CA ALA A 74 -1.41 -15.16 -14.70
C ALA A 74 -0.27 -14.65 -15.62
N GLU A 75 -0.58 -13.69 -16.49
CA GLU A 75 0.40 -13.06 -17.40
C GLU A 75 1.43 -12.23 -16.62
N GLU A 76 0.98 -11.45 -15.62
CA GLU A 76 1.86 -10.67 -14.75
C GLU A 76 2.75 -11.59 -13.89
N GLN A 77 2.20 -12.72 -13.41
CA GLN A 77 2.95 -13.72 -12.65
C GLN A 77 4.05 -14.38 -13.49
N GLU A 78 3.78 -14.71 -14.75
CA GLU A 78 4.78 -15.28 -15.67
C GLU A 78 5.97 -14.32 -15.88
N ILE A 79 5.70 -13.02 -16.05
CA ILE A 79 6.75 -12.00 -16.19
C ILE A 79 7.64 -11.94 -14.93
N ILE A 80 7.05 -12.04 -13.74
CA ILE A 80 7.80 -12.06 -12.48
C ILE A 80 8.67 -13.31 -12.37
N GLU A 81 8.16 -14.47 -12.72
CA GLU A 81 8.91 -15.74 -12.70
C GLU A 81 10.11 -15.68 -13.65
N ASN A 82 9.88 -15.20 -14.87
CA ASN A 82 10.94 -14.98 -15.85
C ASN A 82 12.02 -14.01 -15.32
N TYR A 83 11.62 -12.89 -14.72
CA TYR A 83 12.56 -11.92 -14.12
C TYR A 83 13.42 -12.54 -12.99
N ARG A 84 12.80 -13.36 -12.15
CA ARG A 84 13.50 -14.04 -11.03
C ARG A 84 14.48 -15.10 -11.53
N ALA A 85 14.17 -15.77 -12.64
CA ALA A 85 15.03 -16.76 -13.29
C ALA A 85 16.15 -16.15 -14.16
N MET A 86 16.05 -14.87 -14.55
CA MET A 86 17.08 -14.19 -15.35
C MET A 86 18.45 -14.17 -14.66
N ASN A 87 19.51 -14.29 -15.46
CA ASN A 87 20.87 -13.96 -15.03
C ASN A 87 21.04 -12.44 -14.83
N GLU A 88 22.13 -12.04 -14.17
CA GLU A 88 22.37 -10.64 -13.79
C GLU A 88 22.47 -9.69 -14.98
N ALA A 89 23.14 -10.10 -16.06
CA ALA A 89 23.32 -9.30 -17.27
C ALA A 89 21.98 -8.99 -17.97
N SER A 90 21.08 -9.97 -18.04
CA SER A 90 19.73 -9.79 -18.58
C SER A 90 18.85 -8.94 -17.65
N ARG A 91 18.99 -9.13 -16.33
CA ARG A 91 18.24 -8.37 -15.33
C ARG A 91 18.59 -6.89 -15.33
N LEU A 92 19.86 -6.53 -15.58
CA LEU A 92 20.31 -5.12 -15.68
C LEU A 92 19.74 -4.39 -16.89
N LYS A 93 19.50 -5.11 -18.01
CA LYS A 93 18.97 -4.52 -19.25
C LYS A 93 17.45 -4.38 -19.26
N LEU A 94 16.74 -5.24 -18.50
CA LEU A 94 15.29 -5.27 -18.53
C LEU A 94 14.61 -3.93 -18.15
N PRO A 95 15.08 -3.16 -17.15
CA PRO A 95 14.47 -1.87 -16.81
C PRO A 95 14.47 -0.87 -17.97
N GLU A 96 15.55 -0.81 -18.76
CA GLU A 96 15.67 0.08 -19.92
C GLU A 96 14.63 -0.27 -20.98
N VAL A 97 14.56 -1.55 -21.36
CA VAL A 97 13.62 -2.08 -22.34
C VAL A 97 12.17 -1.90 -21.87
N SER A 98 11.90 -2.23 -20.60
CA SER A 98 10.58 -2.06 -19.99
C SER A 98 10.14 -0.60 -19.98
N HIS A 99 11.06 0.36 -19.76
CA HIS A 99 10.75 1.79 -19.80
C HIS A 99 10.36 2.25 -21.21
N ASP A 100 11.09 1.80 -22.25
CA ASP A 100 10.78 2.16 -23.64
C ASP A 100 9.37 1.70 -24.04
N PHE A 101 8.99 0.48 -23.63
CA PHE A 101 7.64 -0.05 -23.88
C PHE A 101 6.55 0.64 -23.06
N ALA A 102 6.84 1.05 -21.82
CA ALA A 102 5.85 1.70 -20.96
C ALA A 102 5.50 3.13 -21.41
N TYR A 103 6.46 3.91 -21.91
CA TYR A 103 6.26 5.32 -22.26
C TYR A 103 5.49 5.54 -23.58
N LYS A 104 5.48 4.55 -24.49
CA LYS A 104 4.77 4.64 -25.78
C LYS A 104 3.23 4.68 -25.67
N ARG A 105 2.65 4.32 -24.52
CA ARG A 105 1.19 4.21 -24.36
C ARG A 105 0.47 5.55 -24.11
N HIS A 106 1.18 6.65 -23.79
CA HIS A 106 0.53 7.91 -23.41
C HIS A 106 0.43 8.99 -24.52
N ILE A 107 1.14 8.85 -25.64
CA ILE A 107 1.15 9.87 -26.71
C ILE A 107 0.13 9.57 -27.83
N GLU A 108 -0.28 8.33 -28.03
CA GLU A 108 -1.24 7.98 -29.10
C GLU A 108 -2.71 8.36 -28.80
N SER A 109 -3.04 8.79 -27.57
CA SER A 109 -4.40 9.19 -27.18
C SER A 109 -4.71 10.69 -27.37
N ILE A 110 -3.73 11.53 -27.73
CA ILE A 110 -3.94 13.00 -27.86
C ILE A 110 -4.10 13.43 -29.34
N GLY A 111 -4.12 12.47 -30.28
CA GLY A 111 -4.21 12.73 -31.71
C GLY A 111 -5.37 12.01 -32.40
N ASN A 112 -6.60 12.10 -31.87
CA ASN A 112 -7.82 11.90 -32.67
C ASN A 112 -9.08 12.33 -31.88
N LYS A 113 -9.34 13.64 -31.86
CA LYS A 113 -10.66 14.26 -32.05
C LYS A 113 -10.50 15.78 -32.15
#